data_AF-A0A4V1RX30-F1
#
_entry.id   AF-A0A4V1RX30-F1
#
_cell.length_a   1.000
_cell.length_b   1.000
_cell.length_c   1.000
_cell.angle_alpha   90.00
_cell.angle_beta   90.00
_cell.angle_gamma   90.00
#
_symmetry.space_group_name_H-M   'P 1'
#
loop_
_entity.id
_entity.type
_entity.pdbx_description
1 polymer ?
#
loop_
_entity_poly.entity_id
_entity_poly.type
_entity_poly.pdbx_seq_one_letter_code
_entity_poly.pdbx_strand_id
1 'polypeptide(L)'
;TAEGANGEFYHLSQRAEALHYTHKKLSPRDYRFHFYAWWQEPNYRMDAGLVHVTREQHDYFDQVEVEMQCTIDLEQRAWYVATQEADFPGAPERMWQEYPSTPAEAFQQSSAGRYYAKAMVALTKRGGITSVPELDLPVYTFWDIGRADGTAIWFMQSLRGEDRFINYYEEHEEDLRHYVRHLQDLGYVFGAH
;
A
#
# COMPACT_ATOMS: atom_id res chain seq x y z
N THR A 1 18.21 -10.41 9.58
CA THR A 1 17.45 -9.89 8.43
C THR A 1 15.98 -9.94 8.78
N ALA A 2 15.20 -8.98 8.33
CA ALA A 2 13.77 -8.93 8.64
C ALA A 2 13.04 -10.02 7.85
N GLU A 3 12.33 -10.92 8.54
CA GLU A 3 11.57 -12.01 7.90
C GLU A 3 10.06 -11.69 7.80
N GLY A 4 9.69 -10.42 8.00
CA GLY A 4 8.33 -9.92 7.84
C GLY A 4 7.78 -9.10 8.99
N ALA A 5 6.52 -8.67 8.83
CA ALA A 5 5.82 -7.79 9.77
C ALA A 5 5.15 -8.52 10.95
N ASN A 6 5.19 -9.85 11.01
CA ASN A 6 4.47 -10.66 12.02
C ASN A 6 5.42 -11.47 12.92
N GLY A 7 6.26 -10.80 13.72
CA GLY A 7 7.17 -11.48 14.64
C GLY A 7 7.74 -10.60 15.75
N GLU A 8 8.34 -11.23 16.77
CA GLU A 8 8.94 -10.52 17.92
C GLU A 8 10.01 -9.51 17.50
N PHE A 9 10.77 -9.82 16.45
CA PHE A 9 11.81 -8.94 15.91
C PHE A 9 11.23 -7.64 15.34
N TYR A 10 10.06 -7.69 14.70
CA TYR A 10 9.35 -6.50 14.20
C TYR A 10 8.89 -5.60 15.36
N HIS A 11 8.27 -6.19 16.39
CA HIS A 11 7.83 -5.44 17.58
C HIS A 11 9.00 -4.81 18.34
N LEU A 12 10.12 -5.52 18.47
CA LEU A 12 11.34 -4.99 19.09
C LEU A 12 11.94 -3.84 18.26
N SER A 13 11.95 -3.96 16.93
CA SER A 13 12.47 -2.94 16.01
C SER A 13 11.61 -1.67 16.04
N GLN A 14 10.28 -1.79 15.95
CA GLN A 14 9.37 -0.65 16.07
C GLN A 14 9.49 0.06 17.42
N ARG A 15 9.59 -0.71 18.52
CA ARG A 15 9.78 -0.12 19.84
C ARG A 15 11.11 0.64 19.93
N ALA A 16 12.20 0.08 19.38
CA ALA A 16 13.49 0.73 19.36
C ALA A 16 13.48 2.00 18.49
N GLU A 17 12.81 1.97 17.34
CA GLU A 17 12.62 3.12 16.45
C GLU A 17 11.83 4.24 17.13
N ALA A 18 10.69 3.92 17.76
CA ALA A 18 9.90 4.90 18.52
C ALA A 18 10.72 5.53 19.68
N LEU A 19 11.57 4.74 20.34
CA LEU A 19 12.48 5.25 21.38
C LEU A 19 13.60 6.13 20.81
N HIS A 20 14.05 5.87 19.57
CA HIS A 20 15.04 6.70 18.88
C HIS A 20 14.50 8.11 18.61
N TYR A 21 13.28 8.22 18.07
CA TYR A 21 12.65 9.51 17.76
C TYR A 21 12.22 10.31 18.99
N THR A 22 11.98 9.65 20.13
CA THR A 22 11.60 10.34 21.38
C THR A 22 12.80 10.90 22.15
N HIS A 23 14.04 10.66 21.70
CA HIS A 23 15.29 11.08 22.35
C HIS A 23 15.38 10.72 23.85
N LYS A 24 14.63 9.72 24.29
CA LYS A 24 14.60 9.29 25.69
C LYS A 24 15.92 8.62 26.05
N LYS A 25 16.41 8.85 27.27
CA LYS A 25 17.58 8.12 27.79
C LYS A 25 17.24 6.63 27.90
N LEU A 26 17.91 5.81 27.09
CA LEU A 26 17.70 4.37 27.03
C LEU A 26 18.20 3.69 28.31
N SER A 27 17.46 2.70 28.81
CA SER A 27 17.92 1.80 29.87
C SER A 27 18.79 0.67 29.29
N PRO A 28 19.57 -0.06 30.11
CA PRO A 28 20.36 -1.21 29.63
C PRO A 28 19.54 -2.35 29.01
N ARG A 29 18.21 -2.35 29.17
CA ARG A 29 17.29 -3.35 28.58
C ARG A 29 16.64 -2.85 27.29
N ASP A 30 16.79 -1.57 26.94
CA ASP A 30 16.24 -1.03 25.70
C ASP A 30 17.23 -1.26 24.56
N TYR A 31 16.71 -1.75 23.44
CA TYR A 31 17.51 -1.92 22.22
C TYR A 31 17.76 -0.56 21.57
N ARG A 32 18.98 -0.38 21.07
CA ARG A 32 19.35 0.78 20.26
C ARG A 32 19.00 0.52 18.81
N PHE A 33 18.17 1.37 18.22
CA PHE A 33 17.80 1.26 16.82
C PHE A 33 18.98 1.64 15.91
N HIS A 34 19.26 0.78 14.92
CA HIS A 34 20.23 1.00 13.87
C HIS A 34 19.68 0.45 12.56
N PHE A 35 19.70 1.28 11.53
CA PHE A 35 19.28 0.92 10.18
C PHE A 35 20.35 1.34 9.17
N TYR A 36 20.79 0.39 8.35
CA TYR A 36 21.77 0.61 7.28
C TYR A 36 21.06 0.43 5.95
N ALA A 37 20.82 1.54 5.26
CA ALA A 37 20.21 1.55 3.94
C ALA A 37 21.26 1.38 2.83
N TRP A 38 20.84 0.94 1.65
CA TRP A 38 21.73 0.75 0.50
C TRP A 38 22.43 2.05 0.07
N TRP A 39 21.75 3.20 0.12
CA TRP A 39 22.32 4.49 -0.30
C TRP A 39 23.45 5.00 0.60
N GLN A 40 23.67 4.37 1.76
CA GLN A 40 24.82 4.63 2.63
C GLN A 40 26.11 3.94 2.14
N GLU A 41 26.01 2.95 1.25
CA GLU A 41 27.16 2.25 0.68
C GLU A 41 27.75 3.05 -0.50
N PRO A 42 28.98 3.58 -0.38
CA PRO A 42 29.56 4.42 -1.43
C PRO A 42 29.76 3.72 -2.77
N ASN A 43 29.87 2.39 -2.79
CA ASN A 43 30.13 1.62 -4.02
C ASN A 43 28.86 1.25 -4.81
N TYR A 44 27.66 1.48 -4.26
CA TYR A 44 26.38 1.19 -4.95
C TYR A 44 26.03 2.31 -5.92
N ARG A 45 26.82 2.39 -7.00
CA ARG A 45 26.81 3.43 -8.00
C ARG A 45 27.03 2.84 -9.38
N MET A 46 26.48 3.51 -10.39
CA MET A 46 26.67 3.15 -11.79
C MET A 46 26.50 4.40 -12.67
N ASP A 47 27.12 4.41 -13.85
CA ASP A 47 26.98 5.50 -14.81
C ASP A 47 25.50 5.77 -15.15
N ALA A 48 25.05 6.98 -14.80
CA ALA A 48 23.67 7.43 -15.02
C ALA A 48 23.27 7.53 -16.50
N GLY A 49 24.25 7.62 -17.42
CA GLY A 49 23.99 7.62 -18.85
C GLY A 49 23.65 6.23 -19.43
N LEU A 50 23.94 5.16 -18.69
CA LEU A 50 23.72 3.78 -19.15
C LEU A 50 22.35 3.23 -18.80
N VAL A 51 21.61 3.88 -17.90
CA VAL A 51 20.31 3.41 -17.42
C VAL A 51 19.24 4.48 -17.52
N HIS A 52 18.11 4.10 -18.10
CA HIS A 52 16.95 4.95 -18.18
C HIS A 52 16.15 4.89 -16.87
N VAL A 53 16.38 5.86 -15.99
CA VAL A 53 15.55 6.04 -14.80
C VAL A 53 14.29 6.84 -15.19
N THR A 54 13.13 6.22 -15.00
CA THR A 54 11.83 6.83 -15.30
C THR A 54 11.51 7.94 -14.28
N ARG A 55 10.58 8.83 -14.65
CA ARG A 55 10.08 9.86 -13.72
C ARG A 55 9.50 9.26 -12.43
N GLU A 56 8.78 8.15 -12.54
CA GLU A 56 8.17 7.51 -11.37
C GLU A 56 9.21 6.93 -10.41
N GLN A 57 10.32 6.42 -10.93
CA GLN A 57 11.46 5.99 -10.12
C GLN A 57 12.14 7.21 -9.48
N HIS A 58 12.31 8.31 -10.22
CA HIS A 58 12.80 9.56 -9.63
C HIS A 58 11.93 10.04 -8.46
N ASP A 59 10.60 10.07 -8.65
CA ASP A 59 9.64 10.46 -7.61
C ASP A 59 9.75 9.55 -6.36
N TYR A 60 10.01 8.25 -6.53
CA TYR A 60 10.27 7.32 -5.43
C TYR A 60 11.52 7.71 -4.64
N PHE A 61 12.65 7.94 -5.32
CA PHE A 61 13.89 8.33 -4.65
C PHE A 61 13.78 9.69 -3.96
N ASP A 62 13.06 10.64 -4.57
CA ASP A 62 12.79 11.95 -3.96
C ASP A 62 12.00 11.80 -2.65
N GLN A 63 11.05 10.87 -2.59
CA GLN A 63 10.33 10.55 -1.36
C GLN A 63 11.26 9.98 -0.29
N VAL A 64 12.16 9.05 -0.68
CA VAL A 64 13.15 8.47 0.24
C VAL A 64 14.09 9.54 0.80
N GLU A 65 14.59 10.45 -0.03
CA GLU A 65 15.47 11.55 0.42
C GLU A 65 14.80 12.43 1.49
N VAL A 66 13.51 12.71 1.33
CA VAL A 66 12.73 13.46 2.32
C VAL A 66 12.51 12.66 3.60
N GLU A 67 12.09 11.41 3.49
CA GLU A 67 11.76 10.55 4.63
C GLU A 67 12.98 10.22 5.48
N MET A 68 14.09 9.86 4.83
CA MET A 68 15.33 9.45 5.49
C MET A 68 16.32 10.60 5.71
N GLN A 69 15.98 11.81 5.24
CA GLN A 69 16.85 12.99 5.28
C GLN A 69 18.23 12.71 4.67
N CYS A 70 18.26 12.01 3.54
CA CYS A 70 19.47 11.61 2.83
C CYS A 70 19.57 12.26 1.44
N THR A 71 20.66 11.98 0.73
CA THR A 71 20.84 12.39 -0.67
C THR A 71 21.17 11.16 -1.51
N ILE A 72 20.44 10.97 -2.61
CA ILE A 72 20.58 9.87 -3.55
C ILE A 72 20.80 10.48 -4.93
N ASP A 73 22.06 10.52 -5.35
CA ASP A 73 22.44 11.09 -6.64
C ASP A 73 22.06 10.17 -7.82
N LEU A 74 22.24 10.70 -9.04
CA LEU A 74 21.83 10.02 -10.26
C LEU A 74 22.56 8.68 -10.47
N GLU A 75 23.79 8.53 -10.00
CA GLU A 75 24.55 7.29 -10.16
C GLU A 75 24.04 6.19 -9.22
N GLN A 76 23.66 6.58 -7.99
CA GLN A 76 23.01 5.67 -7.04
C GLN A 76 21.61 5.27 -7.51
N ARG A 77 20.83 6.22 -8.05
CA ARG A 77 19.51 5.91 -8.65
C ARG A 77 19.65 4.94 -9.83
N ALA A 78 20.64 5.16 -10.71
CA ALA A 78 20.92 4.28 -11.83
C ALA A 78 21.30 2.86 -11.37
N TRP A 79 22.18 2.75 -10.37
CA TRP A 79 22.54 1.46 -9.77
C TRP A 79 21.31 0.72 -9.25
N TYR A 80 20.47 1.38 -8.46
CA TYR A 80 19.26 0.75 -7.90
C TYR A 80 18.35 0.19 -8.99
N VAL A 81 18.10 0.98 -10.05
CA VAL A 81 17.23 0.56 -11.15
C VAL A 81 17.84 -0.62 -11.92
N ALA A 82 19.13 -0.58 -12.26
CA ALA A 82 19.76 -1.72 -12.93
C ALA A 82 19.81 -2.97 -12.06
N THR A 83 20.12 -2.86 -10.78
CA THR A 83 20.12 -4.01 -9.87
C THR A 83 18.73 -4.62 -9.79
N GLN A 84 17.68 -3.79 -9.69
CA GLN A 84 16.30 -4.28 -9.71
C GLN A 84 15.96 -5.00 -11.02
N GLU A 85 16.33 -4.42 -12.18
CA GLU A 85 16.04 -5.00 -13.49
C GLU A 85 16.83 -6.27 -13.79
N ALA A 86 18.09 -6.34 -13.35
CA ALA A 86 19.00 -7.46 -13.63
C ALA A 86 18.84 -8.62 -12.64
N ASP A 87 18.80 -8.33 -11.34
CA ASP A 87 18.87 -9.35 -10.29
C ASP A 87 17.48 -9.79 -9.81
N PHE A 88 16.46 -8.93 -9.97
CA PHE A 88 15.10 -9.17 -9.48
C PHE A 88 13.99 -9.01 -10.55
N PRO A 89 14.15 -9.56 -11.77
CA PRO A 89 13.14 -9.42 -12.81
C PRO A 89 11.80 -10.04 -12.37
N GLY A 90 10.73 -9.24 -12.42
CA GLY A 90 9.38 -9.68 -12.05
C GLY A 90 9.13 -9.83 -10.54
N ALA A 91 10.12 -9.51 -9.69
CA ALA A 91 10.00 -9.54 -8.22
C ALA A 91 10.61 -8.26 -7.59
N PRO A 92 10.14 -7.06 -7.96
CA PRO A 92 10.73 -5.79 -7.52
C PRO A 92 10.76 -5.61 -5.99
N GLU A 93 9.89 -6.29 -5.25
CA GLU A 93 9.87 -6.32 -3.79
C GLU A 93 11.11 -6.98 -3.16
N ARG A 94 11.81 -7.86 -3.89
CA ARG A 94 13.09 -8.42 -3.40
C ARG A 94 14.15 -7.34 -3.27
N MET A 95 14.04 -6.26 -4.06
CA MET A 95 14.92 -5.10 -3.91
C MET A 95 14.79 -4.49 -2.52
N TRP A 96 13.59 -4.39 -1.96
CA TRP A 96 13.37 -3.85 -0.61
C TRP A 96 13.83 -4.79 0.50
N GLN A 97 13.74 -6.10 0.27
CA GLN A 97 14.18 -7.10 1.25
C GLN A 97 15.70 -7.15 1.37
N GLU A 98 16.40 -7.08 0.22
CA GLU A 98 17.86 -7.16 0.15
C GLU A 98 18.52 -5.78 0.32
N TYR A 99 17.92 -4.73 -0.27
CA TYR A 99 18.44 -3.36 -0.33
C TYR A 99 17.36 -2.32 0.06
N PRO A 100 16.86 -2.34 1.31
CA PRO A 100 15.85 -1.39 1.77
C PRO A 100 16.36 0.06 1.73
N SER A 101 15.53 0.97 1.22
CA SER A 101 15.75 2.42 1.27
C SER A 101 15.30 3.00 2.61
N THR A 102 14.27 2.43 3.23
CA THR A 102 13.72 2.83 4.55
C THR A 102 13.57 1.62 5.49
N PRO A 103 13.50 1.83 6.82
CA PRO A 103 13.27 0.72 7.75
C PRO A 103 11.95 -0.02 7.49
N ALA A 104 10.91 0.70 7.07
CA ALA A 104 9.60 0.12 6.80
C ALA A 104 9.65 -0.86 5.62
N GLU A 105 10.42 -0.54 4.58
CA GLU A 105 10.62 -1.40 3.42
C GLU A 105 11.26 -2.74 3.78
N ALA A 106 12.18 -2.76 4.76
CA ALA A 106 12.84 -3.99 5.19
C ALA A 106 11.86 -5.03 5.76
N PHE A 107 10.73 -4.59 6.32
CA PHE A 107 9.68 -5.47 6.85
C PHE A 107 8.53 -5.69 5.87
N GLN A 108 8.59 -5.08 4.69
CA GLN A 108 7.53 -5.15 3.70
C GLN A 108 7.62 -6.47 2.91
N GLN A 109 6.72 -7.40 3.20
CA GLN A 109 6.68 -8.71 2.53
C GLN A 109 6.08 -8.66 1.11
N SER A 110 5.30 -7.63 0.75
CA SER A 110 4.79 -7.49 -0.61
C SER A 110 4.53 -6.02 -1.03
N SER A 111 4.93 -5.69 -2.27
CA SER A 111 4.44 -4.56 -3.06
C SER A 111 3.01 -4.81 -3.58
N ALA A 112 2.66 -6.09 -3.75
CA ALA A 112 1.41 -6.58 -4.34
C ALA A 112 0.13 -6.20 -3.56
N GLY A 113 0.23 -5.63 -2.35
CA GLY A 113 -0.94 -5.27 -1.55
C GLY A 113 -1.61 -3.94 -1.90
N ARG A 114 -1.07 -3.14 -2.83
CA ARG A 114 -1.53 -1.75 -3.03
C ARG A 114 -1.67 -1.34 -4.50
N TYR A 115 -2.30 -2.19 -5.32
CA TYR A 115 -2.70 -1.86 -6.70
C TYR A 115 -3.40 -0.49 -6.81
N TYR A 116 -4.14 -0.09 -5.77
CA TYR A 116 -4.88 1.17 -5.75
C TYR A 116 -4.25 2.29 -4.91
N ALA A 117 -3.02 2.18 -4.39
CA ALA A 117 -2.46 3.24 -3.53
C ALA A 117 -2.42 4.62 -4.19
N LYS A 118 -1.92 4.71 -5.44
CA LYS A 118 -1.90 5.98 -6.20
C LYS A 118 -3.33 6.53 -6.39
N ALA A 119 -4.28 5.64 -6.71
CA ALA A 119 -5.69 6.01 -6.89
C ALA A 119 -6.35 6.49 -5.58
N MET A 120 -6.06 5.83 -4.46
CA MET A 120 -6.59 6.18 -3.14
C MET A 120 -6.04 7.54 -2.64
N VAL A 121 -4.77 7.83 -2.89
CA VAL A 121 -4.19 9.16 -2.60
C VAL A 121 -4.89 10.24 -3.44
N ALA A 122 -5.08 10.01 -4.73
CA ALA A 122 -5.79 10.94 -5.61
C ALA A 122 -7.26 11.13 -5.20
N LEU A 123 -7.95 10.05 -4.83
CA LEU A 123 -9.34 10.05 -4.37
C LEU A 123 -9.48 10.83 -3.05
N THR A 124 -8.57 10.61 -2.10
CA THR A 124 -8.55 11.33 -0.82
C THR A 124 -8.30 12.82 -1.03
N LYS A 125 -7.29 13.18 -1.86
CA LYS A 125 -6.92 14.58 -2.11
C LYS A 125 -8.06 15.39 -2.73
N ARG A 126 -8.89 14.77 -3.59
CA ARG A 126 -10.07 15.43 -4.20
C ARG A 126 -11.33 15.38 -3.33
N GLY A 127 -11.26 14.80 -2.12
CA GLY A 127 -12.44 14.62 -1.24
C GLY A 127 -13.43 13.57 -1.72
N GLY A 128 -12.99 12.62 -2.56
CA GLY A 128 -13.84 11.56 -3.11
C GLY A 128 -14.12 10.40 -2.16
N ILE A 129 -13.37 10.29 -1.05
CA ILE A 129 -13.74 9.40 0.07
C ILE A 129 -14.56 10.24 1.03
N THR A 130 -15.88 10.13 0.94
CA THR A 130 -16.81 10.93 1.74
C THR A 130 -18.16 10.23 1.87
N SER A 131 -18.97 10.69 2.83
CA SER A 131 -20.36 10.29 2.91
C SER A 131 -21.17 10.96 1.80
N VAL A 132 -21.91 10.16 1.05
CA VAL A 132 -22.84 10.61 0.03
C VAL A 132 -24.27 10.29 0.50
N PRO A 133 -25.24 11.22 0.37
CA PRO A 133 -26.62 10.89 0.64
C PRO A 133 -27.13 9.88 -0.40
N GLU A 134 -27.94 8.95 0.08
CA GLU A 134 -28.80 8.11 -0.75
C GLU A 134 -29.88 8.99 -1.40
N LEU A 135 -30.11 8.79 -2.69
CA LEU A 135 -31.06 9.56 -3.49
C LEU A 135 -32.15 8.65 -4.07
N ASP A 136 -33.23 9.25 -4.58
CA ASP A 136 -34.28 8.53 -5.32
C ASP A 136 -33.80 8.18 -6.76
N LEU A 137 -32.71 7.42 -6.86
CA LEU A 137 -32.09 6.96 -8.11
C LEU A 137 -31.94 5.43 -8.11
N PRO A 138 -31.95 4.79 -9.29
CA PRO A 138 -31.67 3.36 -9.39
C PRO A 138 -30.33 3.00 -8.75
N VAL A 139 -30.33 1.92 -7.96
CA VAL A 139 -29.14 1.35 -7.33
C VAL A 139 -28.62 0.19 -8.18
N TYR A 140 -27.34 0.27 -8.54
CA TYR A 140 -26.60 -0.79 -9.22
C TYR A 140 -25.80 -1.56 -8.20
N THR A 141 -25.84 -2.89 -8.27
CA THR A 141 -25.05 -3.73 -7.35
C THR A 141 -23.89 -4.38 -8.08
N PHE A 142 -22.80 -4.63 -7.36
CA PHE A 142 -21.66 -5.38 -7.85
C PHE A 142 -21.33 -6.48 -6.86
N TRP A 143 -21.24 -7.71 -7.36
CA TRP A 143 -21.13 -8.90 -6.52
C TRP A 143 -19.76 -9.55 -6.68
N ASP A 144 -19.16 -9.87 -5.54
CA ASP A 144 -18.08 -10.84 -5.45
C ASP A 144 -18.63 -12.08 -4.74
N ILE A 145 -18.85 -13.17 -5.48
CA ILE A 145 -19.57 -14.35 -4.99
C ILE A 145 -18.56 -15.45 -4.63
N GLY A 146 -18.26 -15.57 -3.35
CA GLY A 146 -17.45 -16.65 -2.78
C GLY A 146 -18.30 -17.65 -2.01
N ARG A 147 -18.18 -18.94 -2.38
CA ARG A 147 -18.85 -20.04 -1.64
C ARG A 147 -18.15 -20.38 -0.32
N ALA A 148 -16.82 -20.20 -0.27
CA ALA A 148 -15.99 -20.44 0.92
C ALA A 148 -15.48 -19.13 1.54
N ASP A 149 -15.21 -18.12 0.71
CA ASP A 149 -14.55 -16.87 1.13
C ASP A 149 -15.52 -15.72 1.45
N GLY A 150 -16.83 -15.94 1.37
CA GLY A 150 -17.87 -14.91 1.60
C GLY A 150 -18.40 -14.29 0.32
N THR A 151 -19.60 -13.72 0.39
CA THR A 151 -20.18 -12.95 -0.73
C THR A 151 -20.28 -11.48 -0.32
N ALA A 152 -19.69 -10.60 -1.13
CA ALA A 152 -19.71 -9.16 -0.94
C ALA A 152 -20.54 -8.47 -2.04
N ILE A 153 -21.25 -7.42 -1.65
CA ILE A 153 -22.16 -6.65 -2.50
C ILE A 153 -21.90 -5.17 -2.28
N TRP A 154 -21.50 -4.47 -3.35
CA TRP A 154 -21.38 -3.02 -3.37
C TRP A 154 -22.61 -2.39 -3.99
N PHE A 155 -23.10 -1.28 -3.43
CA PHE A 155 -24.29 -0.57 -3.91
C PHE A 155 -23.90 0.81 -4.42
N MET A 156 -24.24 1.13 -5.66
CA MET A 156 -23.81 2.34 -6.35
C MET A 156 -24.96 3.08 -7.02
N GLN A 157 -24.97 4.41 -6.91
CA GLN A 157 -25.82 5.30 -7.69
C GLN A 157 -24.97 6.14 -8.63
N SER A 158 -25.36 6.23 -9.91
CA SER A 158 -24.71 7.13 -10.86
C SER A 158 -25.43 8.47 -10.90
N LEU A 159 -24.71 9.57 -10.66
CA LEU A 159 -25.27 10.91 -10.76
C LEU A 159 -24.29 11.83 -11.47
N ARG A 160 -24.68 12.36 -12.64
CA ARG A 160 -23.91 13.36 -13.41
C ARG A 160 -22.45 12.94 -13.69
N GLY A 161 -22.22 11.64 -13.89
CA GLY A 161 -20.88 11.09 -14.15
C GLY A 161 -20.07 10.77 -12.89
N GLU A 162 -20.66 10.90 -11.70
CA GLU A 162 -20.09 10.41 -10.44
C GLU A 162 -20.65 9.03 -10.10
N ASP A 163 -19.75 8.09 -9.80
CA ASP A 163 -20.09 6.80 -9.21
C ASP A 163 -20.13 6.95 -7.68
N ARG A 164 -21.33 6.83 -7.10
CA ARG A 164 -21.57 7.07 -5.68
C ARG A 164 -21.86 5.75 -4.99
N PHE A 165 -20.86 5.20 -4.31
CA PHE A 165 -21.03 3.99 -3.50
C PHE A 165 -21.73 4.35 -2.19
N ILE A 166 -23.00 3.96 -2.06
CA ILE A 166 -23.88 4.36 -0.97
C ILE A 166 -23.94 3.32 0.16
N ASN A 167 -23.62 2.05 -0.14
CA ASN A 167 -23.72 0.97 0.83
C ASN A 167 -22.78 -0.19 0.45
N TYR A 168 -22.51 -1.06 1.42
CA TYR A 168 -21.72 -2.28 1.30
C TYR A 168 -22.30 -3.36 2.22
N TYR A 169 -22.43 -4.58 1.69
CA TYR A 169 -22.88 -5.73 2.45
C TYR A 169 -21.97 -6.94 2.18
N GLU A 170 -21.56 -7.65 3.23
CA GLU A 170 -20.72 -8.84 3.12
C GLU A 170 -21.14 -9.85 4.19
N GLU A 171 -21.20 -11.12 3.81
CA GLU A 171 -21.47 -12.22 4.73
C GLU A 171 -20.83 -13.53 4.25
N HIS A 172 -20.65 -14.49 5.16
CA HIS A 172 -20.05 -15.80 4.88
C HIS A 172 -21.02 -16.95 5.11
N GLU A 173 -20.78 -18.08 4.43
CA GLU A 173 -21.53 -19.34 4.61
C GLU A 173 -23.05 -19.30 4.35
N GLU A 174 -23.57 -18.19 3.84
CA GLU A 174 -24.99 -18.01 3.52
C GLU A 174 -25.37 -18.47 2.10
N ASP A 175 -26.64 -18.79 1.90
CA ASP A 175 -27.18 -19.13 0.59
C ASP A 175 -27.61 -17.89 -0.22
N LEU A 176 -27.82 -18.03 -1.53
CA LEU A 176 -28.27 -16.92 -2.37
C LEU A 176 -29.63 -16.32 -1.94
N ARG A 177 -30.47 -17.07 -1.23
CA ARG A 177 -31.80 -16.58 -0.81
C ARG A 177 -31.66 -15.58 0.34
N HIS A 178 -30.67 -15.76 1.20
CA HIS A 178 -30.29 -14.78 2.22
C HIS A 178 -29.98 -13.42 1.59
N TYR A 179 -29.08 -13.38 0.61
CA TYR A 179 -28.71 -12.12 -0.06
C TYR A 179 -29.88 -11.50 -0.84
N VAL A 180 -30.70 -12.31 -1.51
CA VAL A 180 -31.91 -11.79 -2.19
C VAL A 180 -32.89 -11.17 -1.20
N ARG A 181 -33.09 -11.78 -0.01
CA ARG A 181 -33.94 -11.19 1.05
C ARG A 181 -33.34 -9.89 1.55
N HIS A 182 -32.04 -9.86 1.83
CA HIS A 182 -31.35 -8.64 2.23
C HIS A 182 -31.59 -7.49 1.23
N LEU A 183 -31.42 -7.76 -0.07
CA LEU A 183 -31.71 -6.77 -1.12
C LEU A 183 -33.16 -6.28 -1.09
N GLN A 184 -34.13 -7.18 -0.90
CA GLN A 184 -35.55 -6.82 -0.84
C GLN A 184 -35.87 -5.94 0.38
N ASP A 185 -35.22 -6.18 1.52
CA ASP A 185 -35.45 -5.46 2.76
C ASP A 185 -34.89 -4.02 2.73
N LEU A 186 -33.92 -3.73 1.87
CA LEU A 186 -33.34 -2.38 1.71
C LEU A 186 -34.32 -1.37 1.10
N GLY A 187 -35.33 -1.83 0.37
CA GLY A 187 -36.33 -0.96 -0.26
C GLY A 187 -35.82 -0.14 -1.45
N TYR A 188 -34.62 -0.43 -1.96
CA TYR A 188 -34.04 0.25 -3.11
C TYR A 188 -34.76 -0.11 -4.42
N VAL A 189 -34.80 0.86 -5.34
CA VAL A 189 -35.14 0.59 -6.74
C VAL A 189 -33.87 0.10 -7.44
N PHE A 190 -33.78 -1.20 -7.69
CA PHE A 190 -32.59 -1.76 -8.36
C PHE A 190 -32.62 -1.55 -9.88
N GLY A 191 -31.46 -1.18 -10.43
CA GLY A 191 -31.24 -1.02 -11.86
C GLY A 191 -30.69 -2.29 -12.52
N ALA A 192 -29.42 -2.60 -12.23
CA ALA A 192 -28.76 -3.83 -12.67
C ALA A 192 -27.87 -4.39 -11.56
N HIS A 193 -27.56 -5.68 -11.66
CA HIS A 193 -26.76 -6.44 -10.70
C HIS A 193 -25.50 -7.01 -11.32
#